data_AF-A0A2U1WVL6-F1
#
_entry.id   AF-A0A2U1WVL6-F1
#
_cell.length_a   1.000
_cell.length_b   1.000
_cell.length_c   1.000
_cell.angle_alpha   90.00
_cell.angle_beta   90.00
_cell.angle_gamma   90.00
#
_symmetry.space_group_name_H-M   'P 1'
#
loop_
_entity.id
_entity.type
_entity.pdbx_description
1 polymer ?
#
loop_
_entity_poly.entity_id
_entity_poly.type
_entity_poly.pdbx_seq_one_letter_code
_entity_poly.pdbx_strand_id
1 'polypeptide(L)'
;MSVLGRTVIGVLFLSLCGAAAPASASDGAASANACPYDMAVTVALGRQSLTIPQSALLEGGDVIDGYELRPDHSRLVLEIVGRRGEVWHAPMTKLVRGKRCQGIFLGRPVQAAARSD
;
A
#
# COMPACT_ATOMS: atom_id res chain seq x y z
N MET A 1 37.39 -70.16 21.36
CA MET A 1 37.90 -68.80 21.63
C MET A 1 36.92 -67.82 21.01
N SER A 2 35.92 -67.41 21.80
CA SER A 2 35.84 -66.06 22.40
C SER A 2 35.11 -65.10 21.45
N VAL A 3 33.78 -64.92 21.50
CA VAL A 3 32.87 -64.38 22.55
C VAL A 3 32.61 -62.88 22.37
N LEU A 4 31.30 -62.54 22.29
CA LEU A 4 30.63 -61.27 22.61
C LEU A 4 31.02 -60.02 21.78
N GLY A 5 30.11 -59.09 21.47
CA GLY A 5 28.75 -58.89 21.93
C GLY A 5 28.41 -57.39 21.88
N ARG A 6 27.18 -57.10 21.44
CA ARG A 6 26.34 -55.94 21.79
C ARG A 6 26.99 -54.55 21.88
N THR A 7 26.56 -53.63 21.02
CA THR A 7 25.96 -52.37 21.50
C THR A 7 24.90 -51.87 20.53
N VAL A 8 23.65 -51.90 20.99
CA VAL A 8 22.52 -51.13 20.44
C VAL A 8 22.69 -49.71 20.96
N ILE A 9 22.89 -48.73 20.08
CA ILE A 9 22.65 -47.32 20.40
C ILE A 9 21.67 -46.81 19.36
N GLY A 10 20.39 -46.94 19.71
CA GLY A 10 19.33 -46.19 19.06
C GLY A 10 19.44 -44.74 19.51
N VAL A 11 19.82 -43.85 18.59
CA VAL A 11 19.59 -42.42 18.75
C VAL A 11 18.25 -42.12 18.09
N LEU A 12 17.19 -42.33 18.86
CA LEU A 12 15.93 -41.62 18.68
C LEU A 12 16.16 -40.24 19.30
N PHE A 13 16.21 -39.16 18.52
CA PHE A 13 15.84 -37.81 19.00
C PHE A 13 15.78 -36.79 17.84
N LEU A 14 14.60 -36.18 17.74
CA LEU A 14 14.20 -34.95 17.05
C LEU A 14 14.29 -34.88 15.52
N SER A 15 13.27 -35.48 14.92
CA SER A 15 12.45 -34.78 13.92
C SER A 15 11.99 -33.43 14.49
N LEU A 16 12.72 -32.36 14.19
CA LEU A 16 12.26 -30.97 14.33
C LEU A 16 12.96 -30.12 13.24
N CYS A 17 12.87 -30.57 11.99
CA CYS A 17 13.14 -29.68 10.87
C CYS A 17 11.92 -28.76 10.77
N GLY A 18 11.97 -27.66 11.52
CA GLY A 18 10.99 -26.61 11.44
C GLY A 18 10.82 -26.21 9.99
N ALA A 19 9.59 -26.34 9.50
CA ALA A 19 9.17 -25.65 8.29
C ALA A 19 9.38 -24.17 8.57
N ALA A 20 10.52 -23.63 8.14
CA ALA A 20 10.68 -22.21 7.96
C ALA A 20 9.62 -21.83 6.92
N ALA A 21 8.48 -21.35 7.40
CA ALA A 21 7.54 -20.64 6.56
C ALA A 21 8.36 -19.62 5.75
N PRO A 22 8.18 -19.53 4.42
CA PRO A 22 8.86 -18.48 3.68
C PRO A 22 8.44 -17.16 4.32
N ALA A 23 9.39 -16.47 4.93
CA ALA A 23 9.23 -15.07 5.26
C ALA A 23 8.97 -14.38 3.91
N SER A 24 7.71 -13.99 3.67
CA SER A 24 7.35 -13.19 2.51
C SER A 24 7.89 -11.79 2.77
N ALA A 25 9.13 -11.55 2.37
CA ALA A 25 9.61 -10.19 2.16
C ALA A 25 8.80 -9.62 1.00
N SER A 26 7.88 -8.71 1.30
CA SER A 26 7.19 -7.90 0.30
C SER A 26 8.17 -6.82 -0.20
N ASP A 27 9.29 -7.25 -0.77
CA ASP A 27 10.22 -6.37 -1.46
C ASP A 27 9.92 -6.45 -2.95
N GLY A 28 9.48 -5.32 -3.47
CA GLY A 28 9.11 -5.13 -4.86
C GLY A 28 10.27 -5.46 -5.80
N ALA A 29 10.25 -6.67 -6.34
CA ALA A 29 10.81 -6.94 -7.65
C ALA A 29 9.88 -6.28 -8.70
N ALA A 30 9.84 -4.94 -8.70
CA ALA A 30 9.40 -4.22 -9.88
C ALA A 30 10.33 -4.69 -11.00
N SER A 31 9.76 -5.37 -12.01
CA SER A 31 10.43 -5.60 -13.30
C SER A 31 11.18 -4.33 -13.68
N ALA A 32 12.36 -4.44 -14.31
CA ALA A 32 13.15 -3.28 -14.73
C ALA A 32 12.35 -2.27 -15.58
N ASN A 33 11.18 -2.67 -16.11
CA ASN A 33 10.24 -1.87 -16.88
C ASN A 33 8.90 -1.52 -16.18
N ALA A 34 8.66 -1.97 -14.94
CA ALA A 34 7.42 -1.66 -14.21
C ALA A 34 7.48 -0.25 -13.61
N CYS A 35 6.37 0.48 -13.67
CA CYS A 35 6.29 1.80 -13.06
C CYS A 35 6.15 1.66 -11.53
N PRO A 36 7.12 2.11 -10.72
CA PRO A 36 7.05 1.96 -9.27
C PRO A 36 5.93 2.77 -8.61
N TYR A 37 5.28 3.66 -9.36
CA TYR A 37 4.20 4.51 -8.84
C TYR A 37 2.81 3.95 -9.07
N ASP A 38 2.67 2.78 -9.73
CA ASP A 38 1.38 2.17 -10.11
C ASP A 38 0.64 1.50 -8.93
N MET A 39 0.86 2.00 -7.71
CA MET A 39 0.29 1.44 -6.48
C MET A 39 -0.79 2.36 -5.92
N ALA A 40 -1.85 1.75 -5.39
CA ALA A 40 -2.88 2.51 -4.68
C ALA A 40 -2.30 3.22 -3.45
N VAL A 41 -2.85 4.39 -3.15
CA VAL A 41 -2.43 5.24 -2.03
C VAL A 41 -3.50 5.20 -0.96
N THR A 42 -3.13 4.82 0.26
CA THR A 42 -4.04 4.85 1.41
C THR A 42 -3.86 6.15 2.19
N VAL A 43 -4.96 6.87 2.39
CA VAL A 43 -5.00 8.12 3.16
C VAL A 43 -5.96 8.00 4.34
N ALA A 44 -5.64 8.68 5.45
CA ALA A 44 -6.47 8.68 6.65
C ALA A 44 -7.39 9.91 6.69
N LEU A 45 -8.70 9.69 6.55
CA LEU A 45 -9.76 10.70 6.68
C LEU A 45 -10.33 10.63 8.10
N GLY A 46 -9.64 11.28 9.04
CA GLY A 46 -9.99 11.21 10.46
C GLY A 46 -9.81 9.80 11.03
N ARG A 47 -10.91 9.10 11.34
CA ARG A 47 -10.88 7.73 11.87
C ARG A 47 -10.98 6.64 10.80
N GLN A 48 -11.18 7.03 9.54
CA GLN A 48 -11.32 6.10 8.42
C GLN A 48 -10.08 6.16 7.51
N SER A 49 -9.76 5.04 6.86
CA SER A 49 -8.74 4.97 5.82
C SER A 49 -9.41 4.76 4.47
N LEU A 50 -8.99 5.52 3.46
CA LEU A 50 -9.47 5.41 2.09
C LEU A 50 -8.30 4.99 1.20
N THR A 51 -8.48 3.90 0.43
CA THR A 51 -7.47 3.44 -0.54
C THR A 51 -7.86 3.92 -1.92
N ILE A 52 -6.99 4.72 -2.52
CA ILE A 52 -7.25 5.42 -3.79
C ILE A 52 -6.32 4.84 -4.86
N PRO A 53 -6.83 4.26 -5.96
CA PRO A 53 -6.01 3.80 -7.07
C PRO A 53 -5.39 4.98 -7.82
N GLN A 54 -4.25 4.77 -8.46
CA GLN A 54 -3.56 5.82 -9.24
C GLN A 54 -4.39 6.32 -10.41
N SER A 55 -5.21 5.46 -11.02
CA SER A 55 -6.12 5.84 -12.10
C SER A 55 -7.06 6.97 -11.67
N ALA A 56 -7.69 6.87 -10.49
CA ALA A 56 -8.55 7.92 -9.96
C ALA A 56 -7.82 9.26 -9.78
N LEU A 57 -6.53 9.23 -9.43
CA LEU A 57 -5.71 10.43 -9.26
C LEU A 57 -5.19 11.01 -10.57
N LEU A 58 -5.01 10.21 -11.61
CA LEU A 58 -4.45 10.63 -12.90
C LEU A 58 -5.53 10.99 -13.93
N GLU A 59 -6.69 10.33 -13.88
CA GLU A 59 -7.75 10.41 -14.89
C GLU A 59 -8.84 11.43 -14.56
N GLY A 60 -8.75 12.10 -13.41
CA GLY A 60 -9.62 13.24 -13.07
C GLY A 60 -10.73 12.94 -12.06
N GLY A 61 -10.57 11.91 -11.23
CA GLY A 61 -11.46 11.63 -10.11
C GLY A 61 -12.19 10.30 -10.24
N ASP A 62 -12.82 9.90 -9.15
CA ASP A 62 -13.63 8.69 -9.03
C ASP A 62 -14.51 8.79 -7.78
N VAL A 63 -15.48 7.89 -7.63
CA VAL A 63 -16.26 7.74 -6.39
C VAL A 63 -15.90 6.41 -5.74
N ILE A 64 -15.26 6.49 -4.57
CA ILE A 64 -14.75 5.31 -3.84
C ILE A 64 -15.32 5.32 -2.44
N ASP A 65 -15.96 4.23 -2.02
CA ASP A 65 -16.57 4.07 -0.70
C ASP A 65 -17.53 5.22 -0.30
N GLY A 66 -18.15 5.85 -1.31
CA GLY A 66 -19.04 7.01 -1.13
C GLY A 66 -18.33 8.35 -0.95
N TYR A 67 -17.01 8.39 -1.08
CA TYR A 67 -16.24 9.62 -1.20
C TYR A 67 -16.06 9.99 -2.66
N GLU A 68 -16.39 11.23 -3.03
CA GLU A 68 -16.10 11.77 -4.34
C GLU A 68 -14.69 12.37 -4.35
N LEU A 69 -13.85 11.90 -5.27
CA LEU A 69 -12.48 12.36 -5.46
C LEU A 69 -12.45 13.40 -6.58
N ARG A 70 -11.89 14.58 -6.29
CA ARG A 70 -11.77 15.70 -7.22
C ARG A 70 -10.29 16.13 -7.28
N PRO A 71 -9.47 15.46 -8.11
CA PRO A 71 -8.08 15.84 -8.29
C PRO A 71 -8.01 17.12 -9.12
N ASP A 72 -7.29 18.11 -8.60
CA ASP A 72 -6.91 19.30 -9.35
C ASP A 72 -5.41 19.23 -9.66
N HIS A 73 -5.09 18.79 -10.88
CA HIS A 73 -3.70 18.66 -11.33
C HIS A 73 -3.00 20.00 -11.54
N SER A 74 -3.75 21.09 -11.71
CA SER A 74 -3.17 22.42 -11.90
C SER A 74 -2.71 23.01 -10.57
N ARG A 75 -3.51 22.82 -9.51
CA ARG A 75 -3.18 23.24 -8.14
C ARG A 75 -2.42 22.17 -7.36
N LEU A 76 -2.32 20.94 -7.89
CA LEU A 76 -1.76 19.78 -7.22
C LEU A 76 -2.43 19.55 -5.85
N VAL A 77 -3.76 19.55 -5.83
CA VAL A 77 -4.56 19.30 -4.63
C VAL A 77 -5.65 18.30 -4.97
N LEU A 78 -5.85 17.31 -4.11
CA LEU A 78 -6.99 16.42 -4.13
C LEU A 78 -8.04 16.93 -3.14
N GLU A 79 -9.23 17.27 -3.63
CA GLU A 79 -10.41 17.47 -2.81
C GLU A 79 -11.16 16.14 -2.68
N ILE A 80 -11.47 15.75 -1.45
CA ILE A 80 -12.21 14.52 -1.13
C ILE A 80 -13.50 14.97 -0.46
N VAL A 81 -14.64 14.65 -1.06
CA VAL A 81 -15.96 15.05 -0.57
C VAL A 81 -16.69 13.82 -0.03
N GLY A 82 -16.98 13.85 1.26
CA GLY A 82 -17.76 12.82 1.95
C GLY A 82 -19.26 12.97 1.74
N ARG A 83 -20.00 11.89 1.97
CA ARG A 83 -21.47 11.83 1.79
C ARG A 83 -22.24 12.84 2.64
N ARG A 84 -21.66 13.31 3.75
CA ARG A 84 -22.31 14.26 4.67
C ARG A 84 -21.83 15.69 4.44
N GLY A 85 -21.17 15.95 3.32
CA GLY A 85 -20.62 17.27 2.98
C GLY A 85 -19.31 17.59 3.68
N GLU A 86 -18.68 16.61 4.33
CA GLU A 86 -17.31 16.79 4.83
C GLU A 86 -16.35 16.94 3.66
N VAL A 87 -15.41 17.88 3.75
CA VAL A 87 -14.42 18.09 2.70
C VAL A 87 -13.02 17.96 3.29
N TRP A 88 -12.15 17.22 2.62
CA TRP A 88 -10.73 17.14 2.94
C TRP A 88 -9.90 17.57 1.74
N HIS A 89 -8.79 18.24 2.00
CA HIS A 89 -7.79 18.59 1.00
C HIS A 89 -6.50 17.83 1.29
N ALA A 90 -5.96 17.12 0.31
CA ALA A 90 -4.63 16.54 0.36
C ALA A 90 -3.73 17.18 -0.71
N PRO A 91 -2.51 17.61 -0.37
CA PRO A 91 -1.57 18.06 -1.39
C PRO A 91 -1.13 16.87 -2.24
N MET A 92 -1.00 17.09 -3.54
CA MET A 92 -0.52 16.12 -4.52
C MET A 92 0.91 16.47 -4.93
N THR A 93 1.71 15.44 -5.20
CA THR A 93 3.01 15.60 -5.86
C THR A 93 3.04 14.70 -7.07
N LYS A 94 3.25 15.28 -8.26
CA LYS A 94 3.39 14.51 -9.48
C LYS A 94 4.77 13.85 -9.52
N LEU A 95 4.77 12.53 -9.62
CA LEU A 95 5.96 11.71 -9.80
C LEU A 95 6.08 11.32 -11.26
N VAL A 96 7.28 11.47 -11.84
CA VAL A 96 7.55 11.11 -13.24
C VAL A 96 8.90 10.42 -13.33
N ARG A 97 8.93 9.28 -14.02
CA ARG A 97 10.13 8.55 -14.43
C ARG A 97 10.05 8.25 -15.92
N GLY A 98 10.88 8.94 -16.71
CA GLY A 98 10.85 8.77 -18.17
C GLY A 98 9.51 9.18 -18.79
N LYS A 99 9.21 8.69 -20.00
CA LYS A 99 8.03 9.12 -20.78
C LYS A 99 6.73 8.37 -20.44
N ARG A 100 6.82 7.22 -19.78
CA ARG A 100 5.69 6.27 -19.64
C ARG A 100 5.32 5.96 -18.21
N CYS A 101 6.13 6.37 -17.23
CA CYS A 101 5.84 6.12 -15.83
C CYS A 101 5.58 7.45 -15.11
N GLN A 102 4.33 7.64 -14.69
CA GLN A 102 3.91 8.75 -13.87
C GLN A 102 2.97 8.24 -12.77
N GLY A 103 2.90 8.97 -11.67
CA GLY A 103 1.95 8.71 -10.59
C GLY A 103 1.79 9.95 -9.72
N ILE A 104 0.88 9.87 -8.77
CA ILE A 104 0.64 10.91 -7.79
C ILE A 104 0.98 10.37 -6.40
N PHE A 105 1.81 11.11 -5.68
CA PHE A 105 1.95 10.98 -4.25
C PHE A 105 0.95 11.90 -3.55
N LEU A 106 0.27 11.41 -2.53
CA LEU A 106 -0.64 12.20 -1.70
C LEU A 106 0.02 12.50 -0.35
N GLY A 107 0.02 13.76 0.03
CA GLY A 107 0.32 14.15 1.41
C GLY A 107 -0.86 13.86 2.34
N ARG A 108 -0.67 14.22 3.62
CA ARG A 108 -1.70 14.05 4.64
C ARG A 108 -2.94 14.91 4.30
N PRO A 109 -4.14 14.32 4.19
CA PRO A 109 -5.36 15.09 4.05
C PRO A 109 -5.66 15.91 5.31
N VAL A 110 -6.12 17.13 5.12
CA VAL A 110 -6.57 18.04 6.17
C VAL A 110 -8.04 18.36 5.91
N GLN A 111 -8.88 18.22 6.92
CA GLN A 111 -10.29 18.57 6.81
C GLN A 111 -10.42 20.08 6.60
N ALA A 112 -11.14 20.49 5.56
CA ALA A 112 -11.48 21.89 5.37
C ALA A 112 -12.39 22.34 6.52
N ALA A 113 -12.09 23.50 7.10
CA ALA A 113 -12.97 24.07 8.11
C ALA A 113 -14.37 24.26 7.50
N ALA A 114 -15.41 23.86 8.24
CA ALA A 114 -16.77 24.15 7.86
C ALA A 114 -16.89 25.66 7.65
N ARG A 115 -17.20 26.09 6.42
CA ARG A 115 -17.41 27.49 6.11
C ARG A 115 -18.70 27.91 6.81
N SER A 116 -18.55 28.54 7.98
CA SER A 116 -19.64 29.23 8.66
C SER A 116 -19.84 30.57 7.95
N ASP A 117 -20.75 30.59 6.97
CA ASP A 117 -21.38 31.82 6.48
C ASP A 117 -22.29 32.41 7.57
#